data_AF-A0A5C1QES5-F1
#
_entry.id   AF-A0A5C1QES5-F1
#
_cell.length_a   1.000
_cell.length_b   1.000
_cell.length_c   1.000
_cell.angle_alpha   90.00
_cell.angle_beta   90.00
_cell.angle_gamma   90.00
#
_symmetry.space_group_name_H-M   'P 1'
#
loop_
_entity.id
_entity.type
_entity.pdbx_description
1 polymer ?
#
loop_
_entity_poly.entity_id
_entity_poly.type
_entity_poly.pdbx_seq_one_letter_code
_entity_poly.pdbx_strand_id
1 'polypeptide(L)'
;MSPAADENARQFRSIPQKWFRRYRELYYSSISQVDYNIGRILDALEDTNQRRNTLILFVSDHGDLLGDYGTIAKGLPYDSCTRIPCILSYPELIEPGEKVHEFVDLNDIMPTILDAAGIQISYKTTKLPGESLLTDTKKKNRNLQYVEYGSGIRRWISLRTQDYKYNYYYREGREELFNLTEDPSESRNLLFSSHNAEIIEIKNQMKEKLLEQERLWGPDGCLNDDDFVVLEDSGNQAPRLPSFPVFQDQIQDEREKSSMNNFMDEVLKCIENEPLVELEQLDLEQWQKEGGFQDKKIKDLLEKEKKLKSKHTTGDKNAD
;
A
#
# COMPACT_ATOMS: atom_id res chain seq x y z
N MET A 1 -18.87 -10.46 5.09
CA MET A 1 -18.21 -9.14 5.17
C MET A 1 -18.15 -8.73 6.62
N SER A 2 -16.99 -8.31 7.10
CA SER A 2 -16.83 -7.94 8.50
C SER A 2 -17.41 -6.52 8.76
N PRO A 3 -17.64 -6.12 10.03
CA PRO A 3 -18.24 -4.83 10.33
C PRO A 3 -17.35 -3.65 9.94
N ALA A 4 -16.02 -3.79 10.02
CA ALA A 4 -15.09 -2.74 9.64
C ALA A 4 -15.10 -2.50 8.12
N ALA A 5 -15.11 -3.57 7.32
CA ALA A 5 -15.30 -3.48 5.88
C ALA A 5 -16.67 -2.89 5.52
N ASP A 6 -17.75 -3.34 6.19
CA ASP A 6 -19.10 -2.83 5.94
C ASP A 6 -19.22 -1.34 6.24
N GLU A 7 -18.64 -0.88 7.36
CA GLU A 7 -18.66 0.51 7.77
C GLU A 7 -17.93 1.42 6.79
N ASN A 8 -16.73 1.03 6.34
CA ASN A 8 -16.03 1.78 5.30
C ASN A 8 -16.77 1.74 3.96
N ALA A 9 -17.30 0.59 3.57
CA ALA A 9 -18.06 0.44 2.34
C ALA A 9 -19.30 1.35 2.30
N ARG A 10 -19.91 1.72 3.44
CA ARG A 10 -21.06 2.66 3.47
C ARG A 10 -20.76 3.98 2.78
N GLN A 11 -19.53 4.48 2.83
CA GLN A 11 -19.12 5.72 2.15
C GLN A 11 -19.12 5.57 0.63
N PHE A 12 -19.02 4.34 0.13
CA PHE A 12 -18.84 4.01 -1.29
C PHE A 12 -20.01 3.21 -1.88
N ARG A 13 -21.01 2.82 -1.07
CA ARG A 13 -22.17 2.00 -1.51
C ARG A 13 -22.97 2.61 -2.66
N SER A 14 -23.00 3.94 -2.76
CA SER A 14 -23.70 4.64 -3.84
C SER A 14 -22.90 4.68 -5.14
N ILE A 15 -21.64 4.24 -5.15
CA ILE A 15 -20.77 4.27 -6.34
C ILE A 15 -21.14 3.10 -7.27
N PRO A 16 -21.56 3.36 -8.52
CA PRO A 16 -21.78 2.31 -9.50
C PRO A 16 -20.54 1.42 -9.75
N GLN A 17 -20.74 0.11 -9.95
CA GLN A 17 -19.67 -0.87 -10.23
C GLN A 17 -18.72 -0.47 -11.38
N LYS A 18 -19.24 0.22 -12.41
CA LYS A 18 -18.41 0.72 -13.52
C LYS A 18 -17.28 1.64 -13.05
N TRP A 19 -17.48 2.39 -11.96
CA TRP A 19 -16.48 3.31 -11.43
C TRP A 19 -15.39 2.59 -10.63
N PHE A 20 -15.70 1.49 -9.95
CA PHE A 20 -14.66 0.63 -9.36
C PHE A 20 -13.78 -0.02 -10.44
N ARG A 21 -14.35 -0.39 -11.58
CA ARG A 21 -13.56 -0.85 -12.73
C ARG A 21 -12.66 0.27 -13.26
N ARG A 22 -13.23 1.46 -13.47
CA ARG A 22 -12.48 2.62 -13.95
C ARG A 22 -11.36 3.02 -12.99
N TYR A 23 -11.61 2.98 -11.68
CA TYR A 23 -10.61 3.25 -10.65
C TYR A 23 -9.42 2.30 -10.75
N ARG A 24 -9.67 0.99 -10.92
CA ARG A 24 -8.61 -0.01 -11.11
C ARG A 24 -7.82 0.18 -12.39
N GLU A 25 -8.50 0.46 -13.51
CA GLU A 25 -7.83 0.76 -14.78
C GLU A 25 -6.82 1.92 -14.60
N LEU A 26 -7.23 3.00 -13.93
CA LEU A 26 -6.37 4.16 -13.70
C LEU A 26 -5.24 3.90 -12.71
N TYR A 27 -5.52 3.13 -11.67
CA TYR A 27 -4.51 2.72 -10.71
C TYR A 27 -3.42 1.89 -11.40
N TYR A 28 -3.80 0.95 -12.28
CA TYR A 28 -2.84 0.14 -13.04
C TYR A 28 -2.03 0.98 -14.02
N SER A 29 -2.63 1.97 -14.69
CA SER A 29 -1.87 2.89 -15.53
C SER A 29 -0.86 3.74 -14.73
N SER A 30 -1.20 4.08 -13.49
CA SER A 30 -0.27 4.77 -12.59
C SER A 30 0.90 3.86 -12.19
N ILE A 31 0.66 2.56 -12.00
CA ILE A 31 1.72 1.57 -11.79
C ILE A 31 2.63 1.50 -13.02
N SER A 32 2.07 1.40 -14.23
CA SER A 32 2.86 1.37 -15.48
C SER A 32 3.73 2.63 -15.63
N GLN A 33 3.22 3.80 -15.24
CA GLN A 33 4.00 5.05 -15.22
C GLN A 33 5.18 4.97 -14.23
N VAL A 34 4.94 4.46 -13.03
CA VAL A 34 6.00 4.32 -12.00
C VAL A 34 7.06 3.33 -12.48
N ASP A 35 6.66 2.18 -13.01
CA ASP A 35 7.55 1.16 -13.56
C ASP A 35 8.45 1.71 -14.67
N TYR A 36 7.87 2.44 -15.63
CA TYR A 36 8.62 3.11 -16.70
C TYR A 36 9.70 4.07 -16.15
N ASN A 37 9.38 4.83 -15.10
CA ASN A 37 10.33 5.75 -14.50
C ASN A 37 11.39 5.04 -13.64
N ILE A 38 11.06 3.92 -13.00
CA ILE A 38 12.04 3.06 -12.35
C ILE A 38 13.04 2.54 -13.38
N GLY A 39 12.59 2.09 -14.55
CA GLY A 39 13.46 1.68 -15.65
C GLY A 39 14.50 2.76 -16.00
N ARG A 40 14.08 4.02 -16.10
CA ARG A 40 14.99 5.15 -16.36
C ARG A 40 16.04 5.36 -15.27
N ILE A 41 15.68 5.15 -14.00
CA ILE A 41 16.62 5.22 -12.88
C ILE A 41 17.64 4.08 -12.99
N LEU A 42 17.19 2.87 -13.32
CA LEU A 42 18.06 1.71 -13.51
C LEU A 42 19.03 1.91 -14.68
N ASP A 43 18.53 2.38 -15.83
CA ASP A 43 19.35 2.70 -17.01
C ASP A 43 20.45 3.72 -16.67
N ALA A 44 20.10 4.78 -15.92
CA ALA A 44 21.08 5.78 -15.49
C ALA A 44 22.16 5.20 -14.55
N LEU A 45 21.81 4.24 -13.69
CA LEU A 45 22.79 3.54 -12.84
C LEU A 45 23.72 2.63 -13.67
N GLU A 46 23.21 2.01 -14.74
CA GLU A 46 24.02 1.20 -15.66
C GLU A 46 24.96 2.08 -16.51
N ASP A 47 24.43 3.13 -17.13
CA ASP A 47 25.20 4.07 -17.97
C ASP A 47 26.36 4.74 -17.20
N THR A 48 26.18 4.92 -15.89
CA THR A 48 27.20 5.50 -15.00
C THR A 48 28.07 4.46 -14.30
N ASN A 49 27.90 3.16 -14.60
CA ASN A 49 28.60 2.03 -13.96
C ASN A 49 28.43 1.97 -12.43
N GLN A 50 27.34 2.51 -11.89
CA GLN A 50 27.05 2.53 -10.45
C GLN A 50 26.19 1.36 -10.00
N ARG A 51 25.52 0.68 -10.94
CA ARG A 51 24.55 -0.38 -10.65
C ARG A 51 25.06 -1.46 -9.70
N ARG A 52 26.28 -1.96 -9.92
CA ARG A 52 26.87 -3.04 -9.10
C ARG A 52 27.04 -2.62 -7.64
N ASN A 53 27.40 -1.37 -7.39
CA ASN A 53 27.63 -0.82 -6.06
C ASN A 53 26.40 -0.10 -5.48
N THR A 54 25.20 -0.42 -5.95
CA THR A 54 23.96 0.22 -5.49
C THR A 54 23.00 -0.83 -4.95
N LEU A 55 22.64 -0.70 -3.66
CA LEU A 55 21.49 -1.37 -3.08
C LEU A 55 20.21 -0.67 -3.55
N ILE A 56 19.32 -1.44 -4.18
CA ILE A 56 17.99 -0.99 -4.58
C ILE A 56 16.98 -1.70 -3.67
N LEU A 57 16.12 -0.91 -3.06
CA LEU A 57 15.01 -1.38 -2.25
C LEU A 57 13.72 -0.77 -2.81
N PHE A 58 12.88 -1.61 -3.42
CA PHE A 58 11.57 -1.21 -3.92
C PHE A 58 10.49 -1.72 -2.97
N VAL A 59 9.74 -0.80 -2.37
CA VAL A 59 8.66 -1.06 -1.41
C VAL A 59 7.49 -0.12 -1.63
N SER A 60 6.33 -0.45 -1.05
CA SER A 60 5.21 0.49 -0.86
C SER A 60 5.05 0.83 0.62
N ASP A 61 4.43 1.95 0.98
CA ASP A 61 4.10 2.27 2.38
C ASP A 61 2.86 1.49 2.88
N HIS A 62 1.91 1.26 1.97
CA HIS A 62 0.72 0.43 2.16
C HIS A 62 0.18 -0.03 0.79
N GLY A 63 -0.89 -0.83 0.79
CA GLY A 63 -1.68 -1.19 -0.39
C GLY A 63 -2.96 -0.37 -0.55
N ASP A 64 -3.85 -0.77 -1.47
CA ASP A 64 -5.15 -0.15 -1.70
C ASP A 64 -6.19 -1.26 -1.91
N LEU A 65 -7.40 -1.06 -1.37
CA LEU A 65 -8.51 -2.00 -1.49
C LEU A 65 -9.02 -2.10 -2.92
N LEU A 66 -8.89 -1.06 -3.74
CA LEU A 66 -9.19 -1.10 -5.19
C LEU A 66 -10.59 -1.66 -5.57
N GLY A 67 -11.56 -1.55 -4.66
CA GLY A 67 -12.91 -2.10 -4.82
C GLY A 67 -13.19 -3.39 -4.03
N ASP A 68 -12.16 -4.00 -3.44
CA ASP A 68 -12.31 -5.12 -2.52
C ASP A 68 -13.28 -4.75 -1.40
N TYR A 69 -14.14 -5.71 -1.04
CA TYR A 69 -15.22 -5.53 -0.07
C TYR A 69 -16.17 -4.34 -0.35
N GLY A 70 -16.18 -3.81 -1.59
CA GLY A 70 -17.00 -2.65 -1.96
C GLY A 70 -16.45 -1.33 -1.43
N THR A 71 -15.15 -1.26 -1.14
CA THR A 71 -14.47 -0.05 -0.64
C THR A 71 -13.21 0.25 -1.45
N ILE A 72 -12.69 1.46 -1.35
CA ILE A 72 -11.44 1.91 -1.98
C ILE A 72 -10.48 2.43 -0.90
N ALA A 73 -9.27 2.82 -1.31
CA ALA A 73 -8.24 3.41 -0.47
C ALA A 73 -7.67 2.42 0.57
N LYS A 74 -7.10 2.95 1.65
CA LYS A 74 -6.39 2.21 2.70
C LYS A 74 -6.94 2.49 4.10
N GLY A 75 -6.44 1.75 5.09
CA GLY A 75 -6.76 1.96 6.51
C GLY A 75 -7.59 0.84 7.13
N LEU A 76 -7.68 -0.30 6.46
CA LEU A 76 -8.21 -1.56 7.00
C LEU A 76 -7.05 -2.55 7.20
N PRO A 77 -7.21 -3.55 8.08
CA PRO A 77 -6.15 -4.50 8.38
C PRO A 77 -5.93 -5.56 7.30
N TYR A 78 -6.72 -5.60 6.22
CA TYR A 78 -6.67 -6.66 5.21
C TYR A 78 -5.37 -6.66 4.41
N ASP A 79 -4.98 -7.82 3.85
CA ASP A 79 -3.75 -7.98 3.08
C ASP A 79 -3.73 -7.03 1.86
N SER A 80 -4.88 -6.67 1.27
CA SER A 80 -4.95 -5.63 0.22
C SER A 80 -4.44 -4.25 0.69
N CYS A 81 -4.48 -3.96 2.00
CA CYS A 81 -3.90 -2.75 2.59
C CYS A 81 -2.50 -2.96 3.19
N THR A 82 -2.23 -4.13 3.76
CA THR A 82 -1.05 -4.33 4.62
C THR A 82 0.06 -5.17 3.98
N ARG A 83 -0.26 -5.98 2.97
CA ARG A 83 0.72 -6.82 2.26
C ARG A 83 1.22 -6.08 1.01
N ILE A 84 2.39 -5.49 1.15
CA ILE A 84 3.03 -4.64 0.15
C ILE A 84 4.09 -5.41 -0.68
N PRO A 85 4.47 -4.92 -1.88
CA PRO A 85 5.67 -5.38 -2.55
C PRO A 85 6.92 -5.03 -1.75
N CYS A 86 7.90 -5.93 -1.76
CA CYS A 86 9.25 -5.69 -1.23
C CYS A 86 10.24 -6.44 -2.14
N ILE A 87 11.10 -5.69 -2.84
CA ILE A 87 12.13 -6.23 -3.72
C ILE A 87 13.46 -5.61 -3.31
N LEU A 88 14.43 -6.45 -2.97
CA LEU A 88 15.81 -6.06 -2.79
C LEU A 88 16.62 -6.46 -4.00
N SER A 89 17.55 -5.60 -4.42
CA SER A 89 18.56 -5.94 -5.39
C SER A 89 19.88 -5.27 -5.06
N TYR A 90 20.91 -6.10 -4.84
CA TYR A 90 22.28 -5.63 -4.67
C TYR A 90 23.25 -6.65 -5.27
N PRO A 91 23.70 -6.46 -6.52
CA PRO A 91 24.42 -7.48 -7.29
C PRO A 91 25.70 -8.01 -6.65
N GLU A 92 26.31 -7.26 -5.73
CA GLU A 92 27.54 -7.69 -5.03
C GLU A 92 27.26 -8.60 -3.83
N LEU A 93 26.03 -8.60 -3.27
CA LEU A 93 25.70 -9.32 -2.04
C LEU A 93 24.50 -10.26 -2.15
N ILE A 94 23.60 -10.05 -3.11
CA ILE A 94 22.32 -10.76 -3.21
C ILE A 94 22.25 -11.51 -4.53
N GLU A 95 22.03 -12.81 -4.45
CA GLU A 95 21.81 -13.66 -5.63
C GLU A 95 20.46 -13.32 -6.29
N PRO A 96 20.40 -13.20 -7.62
CA PRO A 96 19.17 -12.85 -8.31
C PRO A 96 18.16 -14.00 -8.30
N GLY A 97 16.87 -13.65 -8.22
CA GLY A 97 15.76 -14.58 -8.43
C GLY A 97 15.29 -15.35 -7.20
N GLU A 98 15.91 -15.13 -6.03
CA GLU A 98 15.44 -15.69 -4.76
C GLU A 98 14.05 -15.15 -4.39
N LYS A 99 13.20 -16.02 -3.84
CA LYS A 99 11.89 -15.67 -3.28
C LYS A 99 11.86 -16.05 -1.81
N VAL A 100 11.74 -15.04 -0.95
CA VAL A 100 11.65 -15.22 0.50
C VAL A 100 10.17 -15.25 0.91
N HIS A 101 9.79 -16.27 1.67
CA HIS A 101 8.41 -16.47 2.17
C HIS A 101 8.22 -16.08 3.64
N GLU A 102 9.32 -15.78 4.33
CA GLU A 102 9.35 -15.23 5.67
C GLU A 102 8.75 -13.82 5.72
N PHE A 103 8.16 -13.44 6.86
CA PHE A 103 7.60 -12.10 7.02
C PHE A 103 8.70 -11.04 7.12
N VAL A 104 8.50 -10.00 6.32
CA VAL A 104 9.29 -8.77 6.30
C VAL A 104 8.35 -7.58 6.45
N ASP A 105 8.83 -6.50 7.05
CA ASP A 105 8.08 -5.26 7.15
C ASP A 105 8.97 -4.02 7.01
N LEU A 106 8.34 -2.86 7.00
CA LEU A 106 9.01 -1.58 6.79
C LEU A 106 10.03 -1.22 7.88
N ASN A 107 9.95 -1.84 9.07
CA ASN A 107 10.95 -1.62 10.12
C ASN A 107 12.29 -2.29 9.79
N ASP A 108 12.30 -3.25 8.87
CA ASP A 108 13.53 -3.94 8.43
C ASP A 108 14.37 -3.05 7.48
N ILE A 109 13.79 -1.98 6.93
CA ILE A 109 14.45 -1.11 5.96
C ILE A 109 15.66 -0.40 6.57
N MET A 110 15.48 0.26 7.71
CA MET A 110 16.55 1.02 8.36
C MET A 110 17.76 0.14 8.72
N PRO A 111 17.62 -1.00 9.44
CA PRO A 111 18.77 -1.85 9.74
C PRO A 111 19.39 -2.45 8.47
N THR A 112 18.61 -2.75 7.43
CA THR A 112 19.13 -3.23 6.13
C THR A 112 20.03 -2.20 5.45
N ILE A 113 19.60 -0.93 5.38
CA ILE A 113 20.40 0.14 4.77
C ILE A 113 21.70 0.37 5.55
N LEU A 114 21.62 0.36 6.88
CA LEU A 114 22.79 0.55 7.74
C LEU A 114 23.79 -0.60 7.60
N ASP A 115 23.30 -1.83 7.53
CA ASP A 115 24.11 -3.02 7.29
C ASP A 115 24.80 -2.97 5.92
N ALA A 116 24.06 -2.62 4.86
CA ALA A 116 24.62 -2.42 3.51
C ALA A 116 25.71 -1.34 3.47
N ALA A 117 25.56 -0.28 4.28
CA ALA A 117 26.55 0.79 4.41
C ALA A 117 27.75 0.42 5.30
N GLY A 118 27.78 -0.79 5.88
CA GLY A 118 28.82 -1.23 6.83
C GLY A 118 28.77 -0.49 8.17
N ILE A 119 27.63 0.12 8.51
CA ILE A 119 27.45 0.88 9.76
C ILE A 119 26.93 -0.07 10.84
N GLN A 120 27.77 -0.35 11.83
CA GLN A 120 27.39 -1.19 12.95
C GLN A 120 26.46 -0.45 13.92
N ILE A 121 25.22 -0.92 14.04
CA ILE A 121 24.28 -0.44 15.05
C ILE A 121 24.55 -1.18 16.37
N SER A 122 24.77 -0.43 17.45
CA SER A 122 24.74 -1.00 18.79
C SER A 122 23.29 -1.26 19.21
N TYR A 123 22.80 -2.46 18.91
CA TYR A 123 21.50 -2.95 19.40
C TYR A 123 21.41 -3.04 20.94
N LYS A 124 22.50 -2.77 21.66
CA LYS A 124 22.52 -2.76 23.13
C LYS A 124 21.81 -1.54 23.72
N THR A 125 21.77 -0.42 23.00
CA THR A 125 21.19 0.85 23.49
C THR A 125 19.85 1.19 22.85
N THR A 126 19.56 0.62 21.67
CA THR A 126 18.33 0.89 20.92
C THR A 126 17.71 -0.42 20.48
N LYS A 127 16.54 -0.76 21.02
CA LYS A 127 15.75 -1.91 20.60
C LYS A 127 14.96 -1.53 19.34
N LEU A 128 15.38 -2.04 18.19
CA LEU A 128 14.67 -1.84 16.93
C LEU A 128 13.63 -2.95 16.73
N PRO A 129 12.43 -2.65 16.20
CA PRO A 129 11.43 -3.66 15.90
C PRO A 129 11.78 -4.49 14.66
N GLY A 130 12.54 -3.90 13.73
CA GLY A 130 13.04 -4.59 12.54
C GLY A 130 14.45 -5.15 12.70
N GLU A 131 14.83 -5.96 11.72
CA GLU A 131 16.13 -6.60 11.59
C GLU A 131 16.58 -6.56 10.13
N SER A 132 17.89 -6.45 9.90
CA SER A 132 18.46 -6.40 8.55
C SER A 132 18.00 -7.61 7.72
N LEU A 133 17.73 -7.37 6.44
CA LEU A 133 17.42 -8.42 5.45
C LEU A 133 18.67 -8.97 4.77
N LEU A 134 19.84 -8.37 5.00
CA LEU A 134 21.13 -8.83 4.45
C LEU A 134 21.86 -9.77 5.42
N THR A 135 21.62 -9.61 6.72
CA THR A 135 22.25 -10.41 7.77
C THR A 135 21.18 -11.07 8.63
N ASP A 136 21.16 -12.41 8.63
CA ASP A 136 20.31 -13.17 9.53
C ASP A 136 20.90 -13.23 10.94
N THR A 137 20.38 -12.41 11.85
CA THR A 137 20.72 -12.48 13.28
C THR A 137 19.70 -13.29 14.10
N LYS A 138 18.65 -13.82 13.45
CA LYS A 138 17.55 -14.61 14.04
C LYS A 138 16.87 -13.95 15.24
N LYS A 139 16.89 -12.62 15.34
CA LYS A 139 16.32 -11.88 16.48
C LYS A 139 14.82 -11.65 16.33
N LYS A 140 14.38 -11.35 15.12
CA LYS A 140 12.98 -11.13 14.76
C LYS A 140 12.33 -12.47 14.41
N ASN A 141 11.15 -12.72 14.99
CA ASN A 141 10.36 -13.89 14.62
C ASN A 141 9.70 -13.66 13.24
N ARG A 142 10.28 -14.24 12.20
CA ARG A 142 9.83 -14.12 10.82
C ARG A 142 8.58 -14.92 10.46
N ASN A 143 7.94 -15.59 11.43
CA ASN A 143 6.70 -16.34 11.24
C ASN A 143 5.44 -15.63 11.76
N LEU A 144 5.61 -14.40 12.27
CA LEU A 144 4.54 -13.59 12.81
C LEU A 144 4.75 -12.12 12.42
N GLN A 145 3.68 -11.47 11.98
CA GLN A 145 3.67 -10.06 11.63
C GLN A 145 2.68 -9.31 12.50
N TYR A 146 3.16 -8.26 13.15
CA TYR A 146 2.35 -7.28 13.87
C TYR A 146 2.14 -6.06 12.97
N VAL A 147 0.90 -5.59 12.87
CA VAL A 147 0.52 -4.42 12.06
C VAL A 147 -0.42 -3.55 12.88
N GLU A 148 -0.22 -2.24 12.83
CA GLU A 148 -1.05 -1.28 13.54
C GLU A 148 -1.40 -0.08 12.67
N TYR A 149 -2.50 0.58 13.00
CA TYR A 149 -2.92 1.80 12.33
C TYR A 149 -3.72 2.67 13.27
N GLY A 150 -3.50 3.98 13.18
CA GLY A 150 -4.32 4.98 13.85
C GLY A 150 -4.11 5.06 15.36
N SER A 151 -4.98 5.84 16.01
CA SER A 151 -4.97 6.09 17.44
C SER A 151 -6.40 6.24 17.97
N GLY A 152 -6.57 6.10 19.30
CA GLY A 152 -7.87 6.20 19.96
C GLY A 152 -8.91 5.27 19.33
N ILE A 153 -10.15 5.77 19.14
CA ILE A 153 -11.24 4.98 18.55
C ILE A 153 -11.02 4.58 17.08
N ARG A 154 -10.03 5.14 16.38
CA ARG A 154 -9.67 4.72 15.01
C ARG A 154 -8.58 3.65 15.00
N ARG A 155 -8.01 3.32 16.16
CA ARG A 155 -6.91 2.37 16.24
C ARG A 155 -7.43 0.96 16.00
N TRP A 156 -6.67 0.23 15.19
CA TRP A 156 -6.74 -1.22 15.14
C TRP A 156 -5.33 -1.79 15.11
N ILE A 157 -5.25 -3.03 15.55
CA ILE A 157 -4.02 -3.84 15.55
C ILE A 157 -4.34 -5.21 14.97
N SER A 158 -3.35 -5.80 14.32
CA SER A 158 -3.48 -7.06 13.60
C SER A 158 -2.27 -7.94 13.87
N LEU A 159 -2.54 -9.22 14.10
CA LEU A 159 -1.54 -10.27 14.14
C LEU A 159 -1.76 -11.22 12.98
N ARG A 160 -0.73 -11.42 12.17
CA ARG A 160 -0.76 -12.32 11.02
C ARG A 160 0.30 -13.42 11.17
N THR A 161 -0.11 -14.66 11.02
CA THR A 161 0.78 -15.83 10.81
C THR A 161 0.62 -16.33 9.38
N GLN A 162 1.27 -17.45 9.02
CA GLN A 162 1.04 -18.05 7.69
C GLN A 162 -0.42 -18.48 7.51
N ASP A 163 -1.01 -19.08 8.55
CA ASP A 163 -2.33 -19.71 8.46
C ASP A 163 -3.48 -18.83 8.94
N TYR A 164 -3.23 -17.91 9.88
CA TYR A 164 -4.30 -17.15 10.54
C TYR A 164 -4.00 -15.66 10.61
N LYS A 165 -5.07 -14.88 10.67
CA LYS A 165 -5.01 -13.45 10.93
C LYS A 165 -6.07 -13.05 11.94
N TYR A 166 -5.64 -12.36 12.98
CA TYR A 166 -6.51 -11.88 14.05
C TYR A 166 -6.40 -10.36 14.14
N ASN A 167 -7.55 -9.68 14.08
CA ASN A 167 -7.63 -8.23 14.17
C ASN A 167 -8.40 -7.82 15.42
N TYR A 168 -7.91 -6.79 16.10
CA TYR A 168 -8.59 -6.14 17.21
C TYR A 168 -8.77 -4.65 16.90
N TYR A 169 -10.00 -4.17 17.09
CA TYR A 169 -10.37 -2.77 16.93
C TYR A 169 -10.68 -2.18 18.30
N TYR A 170 -10.00 -1.10 18.65
CA TYR A 170 -10.23 -0.41 19.93
C TYR A 170 -11.64 0.16 20.03
N ARG A 171 -12.24 0.51 18.89
CA ARG A 171 -13.65 0.89 18.80
C ARG A 171 -14.54 -0.29 19.15
N GLU A 172 -15.28 -0.17 20.24
CA GLU A 172 -16.23 -1.19 20.72
C GLU A 172 -15.61 -2.59 20.95
N GLY A 173 -14.28 -2.71 20.96
CA GLY A 173 -13.58 -3.98 21.17
C GLY A 173 -13.89 -5.03 20.11
N ARG A 174 -14.15 -4.63 18.86
CA ARG A 174 -14.51 -5.59 17.79
C ARG A 174 -13.32 -6.48 17.46
N GLU A 175 -13.61 -7.74 17.12
CA GLU A 175 -12.62 -8.76 16.81
C GLU A 175 -12.91 -9.45 15.48
N GLU A 176 -11.87 -9.81 14.75
CA GLU A 176 -11.96 -10.63 13.54
C GLU A 176 -10.92 -11.73 13.57
N LEU A 177 -11.28 -12.93 13.09
CA LEU A 177 -10.35 -14.04 12.87
C LEU A 177 -10.58 -14.63 11.49
N PHE A 178 -9.51 -14.76 10.72
CA PHE A 178 -9.51 -15.35 9.38
C PHE A 178 -8.54 -16.53 9.33
N ASN A 179 -8.94 -17.60 8.64
CA ASN A 179 -8.04 -18.67 8.21
C ASN A 179 -7.59 -18.34 6.79
N LEU A 180 -6.34 -17.92 6.63
CA LEU A 180 -5.76 -17.48 5.36
C LEU A 180 -5.45 -18.65 4.41
N THR A 181 -5.32 -19.87 4.94
CA THR A 181 -5.10 -21.08 4.15
C THR A 181 -6.37 -21.49 3.41
N GLU A 182 -7.54 -21.37 4.05
CA GLU A 182 -8.84 -21.66 3.43
C GLU A 182 -9.49 -20.44 2.77
N ASP A 183 -9.26 -19.24 3.31
CA ASP A 183 -9.87 -17.98 2.87
C ASP A 183 -8.78 -16.89 2.74
N PRO A 184 -7.93 -16.98 1.70
CA PRO A 184 -6.90 -15.98 1.44
C PRO A 184 -7.49 -14.60 1.11
N SER A 185 -8.80 -14.52 0.83
CA SER A 185 -9.52 -13.28 0.56
C SER A 185 -10.09 -12.61 1.80
N GLU A 186 -9.86 -13.16 3.00
CA GLU A 186 -10.33 -12.59 4.28
C GLU A 186 -11.84 -12.23 4.26
N SER A 187 -12.64 -13.06 3.59
CA SER A 187 -14.05 -12.81 3.31
C SER A 187 -14.99 -13.30 4.41
N ARG A 188 -14.54 -14.28 5.21
CA ARG A 188 -15.30 -14.99 6.25
C ARG A 188 -14.63 -14.85 7.62
N ASN A 189 -15.20 -13.95 8.44
CA ASN A 189 -14.82 -13.84 9.86
C ASN A 189 -15.33 -15.07 10.64
N LEU A 190 -14.40 -15.90 11.13
CA LEU A 190 -14.71 -17.15 11.83
C LEU A 190 -15.41 -16.95 13.18
N LEU A 191 -15.28 -15.76 13.77
CA LEU A 191 -15.91 -15.41 15.05
C LEU A 191 -17.42 -15.17 14.94
N PHE A 192 -17.94 -14.96 13.72
CA PHE A 192 -19.40 -14.85 13.50
C PHE A 192 -20.05 -16.19 13.16
N SER A 193 -19.32 -17.06 12.47
CA SER A 193 -19.89 -18.29 11.90
C SER A 193 -19.79 -19.51 12.80
N SER A 194 -18.95 -19.50 13.84
CA SER A 194 -18.74 -20.68 14.68
C SER A 194 -18.44 -20.33 16.14
N HIS A 195 -19.16 -20.98 17.06
CA HIS A 195 -18.78 -21.08 18.49
C HIS A 195 -18.00 -22.38 18.74
N ASN A 196 -17.22 -22.82 17.75
CA ASN A 196 -16.42 -24.04 17.85
C ASN A 196 -15.30 -23.81 18.86
N ALA A 197 -15.14 -24.74 19.81
CA ALA A 197 -14.09 -24.70 20.82
C ALA A 197 -12.69 -24.56 20.20
N GLU A 198 -12.44 -25.19 19.04
CA GLU A 198 -11.16 -25.09 18.33
C GLU A 198 -10.88 -23.67 17.82
N ILE A 199 -11.90 -23.00 17.26
CA ILE A 199 -11.77 -21.62 16.76
C ILE A 199 -11.56 -20.64 17.92
N ILE A 200 -12.21 -20.88 19.05
CA ILE A 200 -12.02 -20.07 20.27
C ILE A 200 -10.59 -20.25 20.80
N GLU A 201 -10.07 -21.48 20.79
CA GLU A 201 -8.69 -21.76 21.20
C GLU A 201 -7.68 -21.05 20.29
N ILE A 202 -7.83 -21.15 18.96
CA ILE A 202 -6.99 -20.43 18.00
C ILE A 202 -7.07 -18.92 18.23
N LYS A 203 -8.28 -18.39 18.43
CA LYS A 203 -8.50 -16.96 18.73
C LYS A 203 -7.73 -16.54 19.99
N ASN A 204 -7.80 -17.32 21.06
CA ASN A 204 -7.11 -16.99 22.31
C ASN A 204 -5.59 -17.01 22.14
N GLN A 205 -5.04 -18.03 21.44
CA GLN A 205 -3.61 -18.10 21.14
C GLN A 205 -3.12 -16.91 20.29
N MET A 206 -3.91 -16.50 19.29
CA MET A 206 -3.59 -15.33 18.46
C MET A 206 -3.69 -14.03 19.28
N LYS A 207 -4.71 -13.91 20.15
CA LYS A 207 -4.89 -12.77 21.04
C LYS A 207 -3.74 -12.62 22.03
N GLU A 208 -3.31 -13.70 22.67
CA GLU A 208 -2.18 -13.69 23.61
C GLU A 208 -0.90 -13.17 22.94
N LYS A 209 -0.57 -13.69 21.75
CA LYS A 209 0.57 -13.21 20.96
C LYS A 209 0.43 -11.74 20.57
N LEU A 210 -0.78 -11.27 20.25
CA LEU A 210 -1.01 -9.87 19.91
C LEU A 210 -0.85 -8.96 21.14
N LEU A 211 -1.31 -9.38 22.31
CA LEU A 211 -1.07 -8.69 23.59
C LEU A 211 0.42 -8.59 23.91
N GLU A 212 1.22 -9.63 23.62
CA GLU A 212 2.67 -9.57 23.76
C GLU A 212 3.30 -8.50 22.86
N GLN A 213 2.85 -8.39 21.59
CA GLN A 213 3.34 -7.35 20.69
C GLN A 213 2.91 -5.95 21.14
N GLU A 214 1.64 -5.78 21.55
CA GLU A 214 1.13 -4.49 22.04
C GLU A 214 1.86 -4.05 23.31
N ARG A 215 2.22 -4.98 24.21
CA ARG A 215 3.05 -4.65 25.40
C ARG A 215 4.45 -4.16 25.04
N LEU A 216 5.00 -4.62 23.92
CA LEU A 216 6.36 -4.28 23.49
C LEU A 216 6.41 -2.99 22.69
N TRP A 217 5.40 -2.74 21.86
CA TRP A 217 5.45 -1.73 20.80
C TRP A 217 4.24 -0.78 20.79
N GLY A 218 3.15 -1.16 21.44
CA GLY A 218 1.95 -0.34 21.52
C GLY A 218 2.15 0.92 22.37
N PRO A 219 1.36 1.97 22.13
CA PRO A 219 1.41 3.19 22.93
C PRO A 219 0.80 2.96 24.33
N ASP A 220 1.16 3.83 25.28
CA ASP A 220 0.57 3.82 26.62
C ASP A 220 -0.96 3.99 26.57
N GLY A 221 -1.67 3.30 27.48
CA GLY A 221 -3.13 3.39 27.61
C GLY A 221 -3.92 2.54 26.61
N CYS A 222 -3.24 1.69 25.84
CA CYS A 222 -3.87 0.69 24.96
C CYS A 222 -4.20 -0.64 25.67
N LEU A 223 -3.62 -0.87 26.85
CA LEU A 223 -3.83 -2.09 27.64
C LEU A 223 -4.35 -1.75 29.03
N ASN A 224 -5.29 -2.56 29.51
CA ASN A 224 -5.56 -2.78 30.93
C ASN A 224 -4.77 -4.02 31.36
N ASP A 225 -4.44 -4.19 32.64
CA ASP A 225 -3.44 -5.16 33.15
C ASP A 225 -3.44 -6.56 32.48
N ASP A 226 -4.59 -7.07 32.03
CA ASP A 226 -4.72 -8.36 31.34
C ASP A 226 -5.37 -8.34 29.93
N ASP A 227 -5.79 -7.19 29.38
CA ASP A 227 -6.53 -7.13 28.09
C ASP A 227 -6.42 -5.79 27.36
N PHE A 228 -6.84 -5.75 26.10
CA PHE A 228 -6.95 -4.52 25.32
C PHE A 228 -8.02 -3.57 25.90
N VAL A 229 -7.75 -2.27 25.83
CA VAL A 229 -8.73 -1.23 26.17
C VAL A 229 -9.84 -1.19 25.13
N VAL A 230 -11.08 -1.10 25.61
CA VAL A 230 -12.26 -0.86 24.76
C VAL A 230 -12.64 0.61 24.85
N LEU A 231 -12.81 1.25 23.69
CA LEU A 231 -13.20 2.66 23.57
C LEU A 231 -14.60 2.77 22.96
N GLU A 232 -15.44 3.58 23.60
CA GLU A 232 -16.80 3.86 23.12
C GLU A 232 -16.80 4.82 21.94
N ASP A 233 -17.70 4.57 20.99
CA ASP A 233 -17.88 5.42 19.82
C ASP A 233 -18.91 6.53 20.05
N SER A 234 -18.50 7.78 19.91
CA SER A 234 -19.38 8.96 20.01
C SER A 234 -20.01 9.39 18.68
N GLY A 235 -19.73 8.70 17.57
CA GLY A 235 -20.45 8.82 16.29
C GLY A 235 -20.14 10.05 15.43
N ASN A 236 -19.28 10.98 15.88
CA ASN A 236 -19.04 12.24 15.19
C ASN A 236 -17.62 12.33 14.64
N GLN A 237 -17.42 11.95 13.36
CA GLN A 237 -16.13 12.19 12.70
C GLN A 237 -16.26 12.63 11.25
N ALA A 238 -15.59 13.74 10.94
CA ALA A 238 -15.48 14.25 9.58
C ALA A 238 -14.62 13.30 8.71
N PRO A 239 -14.98 13.12 7.43
CA PRO A 239 -14.13 12.42 6.47
C PRO A 239 -12.84 13.22 6.25
N ARG A 240 -11.72 12.52 6.02
CA ARG A 240 -10.51 13.17 5.52
C ARG A 240 -10.73 13.42 4.03
N LEU A 241 -10.83 14.69 3.65
CA LEU A 241 -10.91 15.06 2.24
C LEU A 241 -9.50 14.96 1.62
N PRO A 242 -9.35 14.33 0.44
CA PRO A 242 -8.10 14.40 -0.29
C PRO A 242 -7.84 15.86 -0.69
N SER A 243 -6.58 16.29 -0.57
CA SER A 243 -6.11 17.54 -1.16
C SER A 243 -5.46 17.22 -2.50
N PHE A 244 -5.79 17.95 -3.55
CA PHE A 244 -5.12 17.78 -4.84
C PHE A 244 -3.64 18.19 -4.71
N PRO A 245 -2.70 17.37 -5.21
CA PRO A 245 -1.30 17.72 -5.21
C PRO A 245 -1.05 18.88 -6.19
N VAL A 246 -0.54 20.02 -5.68
CA VAL A 246 -0.24 21.21 -6.50
C VAL A 246 1.27 21.33 -6.79
N PHE A 247 2.00 20.20 -6.76
CA PHE A 247 3.46 20.20 -6.59
C PHE A 247 4.24 20.94 -7.68
N GLN A 248 3.95 20.72 -8.97
CA GLN A 248 4.79 21.25 -10.07
C GLN A 248 4.73 22.78 -10.21
N ASP A 249 3.54 23.37 -10.01
CA ASP A 249 3.37 24.83 -10.08
C ASP A 249 3.95 25.54 -8.84
N GLN A 250 4.22 24.79 -7.77
CA GLN A 250 4.80 25.30 -6.52
C GLN A 250 6.33 25.15 -6.43
N ILE A 251 6.99 24.50 -7.40
CA ILE A 251 8.46 24.41 -7.45
C ILE A 251 9.03 25.81 -7.71
N GLN A 252 9.87 26.27 -6.78
CA GLN A 252 10.52 27.59 -6.83
C GLN A 252 11.88 27.59 -7.54
N ASP A 253 12.61 26.47 -7.54
CA ASP A 253 13.89 26.38 -8.26
C ASP A 253 13.62 26.19 -9.77
N GLU A 254 13.95 27.21 -10.55
CA GLU A 254 13.73 27.22 -12.01
C GLU A 254 14.52 26.13 -12.75
N ARG A 255 15.67 25.69 -12.22
CA ARG A 255 16.44 24.60 -12.85
C ARG A 255 15.71 23.28 -12.69
N GLU A 256 15.27 22.98 -11.47
CA GLU A 256 14.47 21.77 -11.18
C GLU A 256 13.18 21.77 -12.01
N LYS A 257 12.46 22.90 -12.00
CA LYS A 257 11.24 23.09 -12.80
C LYS A 257 11.47 22.88 -14.29
N SER A 258 12.56 23.40 -14.84
CA SER A 258 12.91 23.23 -16.27
C SER A 258 13.33 21.80 -16.65
N SER A 259 13.72 20.98 -15.66
CA SER A 259 14.11 19.59 -15.87
C SER A 259 12.94 18.60 -15.82
N MET A 260 11.79 19.02 -15.29
CA MET A 260 10.58 18.20 -15.25
C MET A 260 9.81 18.29 -16.56
N ASN A 261 9.22 17.17 -16.99
CA ASN A 261 8.26 17.19 -18.08
C ASN A 261 6.97 17.89 -17.62
N ASN A 262 6.23 18.47 -18.56
CA ASN A 262 4.91 18.97 -18.25
C ASN A 262 3.99 17.81 -17.83
N PHE A 263 3.23 17.97 -16.73
CA PHE A 263 2.29 16.96 -16.23
C PHE A 263 1.41 16.34 -17.35
N MET A 264 0.91 17.16 -18.27
CA MET A 264 0.02 16.69 -19.33
C MET A 264 0.75 15.82 -20.35
N ASP A 265 2.00 16.15 -20.66
CA ASP A 265 2.83 15.34 -21.56
C ASP A 265 3.26 14.04 -20.87
N GLU A 266 3.47 14.05 -19.55
CA GLU A 266 3.65 12.82 -18.77
C GLU A 266 2.42 11.93 -18.81
N VAL A 267 1.22 12.48 -18.55
CA VAL A 267 -0.05 11.73 -18.65
C VAL A 267 -0.18 11.08 -20.02
N LEU A 268 0.08 11.82 -21.10
CA LEU A 268 0.01 11.29 -22.47
C LEU A 268 1.03 10.18 -22.72
N LYS A 269 2.27 10.38 -22.29
CA LYS A 269 3.33 9.37 -22.43
C LYS A 269 2.98 8.08 -21.68
N CYS A 270 2.32 8.19 -20.54
CA CYS A 270 1.95 7.03 -19.73
C CYS A 270 0.80 6.24 -20.34
N ILE A 271 -0.15 6.91 -20.98
CA ILE A 271 -1.28 6.23 -21.62
C ILE A 271 -0.99 5.78 -23.06
N GLU A 272 0.19 6.09 -23.60
CA GLU A 272 0.57 5.80 -24.99
C GLU A 272 0.40 4.32 -25.33
N ASN A 273 0.80 3.44 -24.42
CA ASN A 273 0.73 1.99 -24.59
C ASN A 273 -0.41 1.34 -23.77
N GLU A 274 -1.32 2.15 -23.22
CA GLU A 274 -2.43 1.69 -22.37
C GLU A 274 -3.77 1.82 -23.12
N PRO A 275 -4.17 0.79 -23.90
CA PRO A 275 -5.32 0.88 -24.80
C PRO A 275 -6.64 1.13 -24.07
N LEU A 276 -6.75 0.70 -22.80
CA LEU A 276 -7.97 0.76 -22.00
C LEU A 276 -8.26 2.14 -21.39
N VAL A 277 -7.29 3.03 -21.32
CA VAL A 277 -7.46 4.31 -20.61
C VAL A 277 -8.05 5.36 -21.53
N GLU A 278 -9.31 5.74 -21.33
CA GLU A 278 -9.90 6.88 -22.05
C GLU A 278 -10.03 8.09 -21.11
N LEU A 279 -9.26 9.16 -21.34
CA LEU A 279 -9.24 10.32 -20.44
C LEU A 279 -10.60 11.02 -20.40
N GLU A 280 -11.40 10.94 -21.45
CA GLU A 280 -12.78 11.48 -21.46
C GLU A 280 -13.73 10.73 -20.50
N GLN A 281 -13.34 9.54 -20.01
CA GLN A 281 -14.09 8.79 -19.00
C GLN A 281 -13.69 9.16 -17.55
N LEU A 282 -12.79 10.12 -17.37
CA LEU A 282 -12.43 10.64 -16.05
C LEU A 282 -13.48 11.63 -15.53
N ASP A 283 -13.50 11.86 -14.22
CA ASP A 283 -14.29 12.93 -13.62
C ASP A 283 -13.63 14.29 -13.86
N LEU A 284 -13.73 14.77 -15.10
CA LEU A 284 -13.13 16.01 -15.55
C LEU A 284 -13.76 17.23 -14.86
N GLU A 285 -15.02 17.13 -14.42
CA GLU A 285 -15.71 18.18 -13.66
C GLU A 285 -15.05 18.36 -12.29
N GLN A 286 -14.76 17.26 -11.60
CA GLN A 286 -14.03 17.30 -10.34
C GLN A 286 -12.61 17.84 -10.51
N TRP A 287 -11.91 17.51 -11.61
CA TRP A 287 -10.59 18.06 -11.93
C TRP A 287 -10.63 19.59 -12.13
N GLN A 288 -11.70 20.11 -12.72
CA GLN A 288 -11.91 21.56 -12.86
C GLN A 288 -12.19 22.21 -11.51
N LYS A 289 -13.09 21.61 -10.72
CA LYS A 289 -13.59 22.18 -9.47
C LYS A 289 -12.54 22.18 -8.36
N GLU A 290 -11.78 21.10 -8.24
CA GLU A 290 -10.86 20.89 -7.11
C GLU A 290 -9.39 20.82 -7.53
N GLY A 291 -9.09 20.42 -8.77
CA GLY A 291 -7.72 20.35 -9.31
C GLY A 291 -7.22 21.63 -9.99
N GLY A 292 -8.08 22.64 -10.18
CA GLY A 292 -7.69 23.92 -10.78
C GLY A 292 -7.38 23.87 -12.28
N PHE A 293 -7.79 22.82 -12.99
CA PHE A 293 -7.58 22.68 -14.43
C PHE A 293 -8.60 23.50 -15.24
N GLN A 294 -8.12 24.37 -16.13
CA GLN A 294 -8.98 25.15 -17.03
C GLN A 294 -9.49 24.31 -18.22
N ASP A 295 -10.69 24.61 -18.73
CA ASP A 295 -11.34 23.93 -19.87
C ASP A 295 -10.44 23.73 -21.08
N LYS A 296 -9.60 24.73 -21.39
CA LYS A 296 -8.69 24.66 -22.53
C LYS A 296 -7.66 23.54 -22.36
N LYS A 297 -7.06 23.41 -21.16
CA LYS A 297 -6.05 22.38 -20.88
C LYS A 297 -6.65 20.98 -20.99
N ILE A 298 -7.89 20.80 -20.53
CA ILE A 298 -8.60 19.51 -20.62
C ILE A 298 -8.88 19.17 -22.09
N LYS A 299 -9.42 20.11 -22.88
CA LYS A 299 -9.68 19.89 -24.32
C LYS A 299 -8.41 19.54 -25.09
N ASP A 300 -7.33 20.29 -24.86
CA ASP A 300 -6.03 20.03 -25.50
C ASP A 300 -5.51 18.63 -25.16
N LEU A 301 -5.71 18.17 -23.92
CA LEU A 301 -5.32 16.81 -23.49
C LEU A 301 -6.09 15.72 -24.23
N LEU A 302 -7.42 15.84 -24.28
CA LEU A 302 -8.29 14.87 -24.94
C LEU A 302 -8.01 14.78 -26.45
N GLU A 303 -7.74 15.91 -27.10
CA GLU A 303 -7.35 15.92 -28.52
C GLU A 303 -6.01 15.22 -28.76
N LYS A 304 -5.03 15.46 -27.88
CA LYS A 304 -3.71 14.80 -27.96
C LYS A 304 -3.83 13.29 -27.74
N GLU A 305 -4.64 12.83 -26.77
CA GLU A 305 -4.91 11.41 -26.55
C GLU A 305 -5.49 10.74 -27.79
N LYS A 306 -6.52 11.32 -28.41
CA LYS A 306 -7.17 10.77 -29.62
C LYS A 306 -6.18 10.58 -30.75
N LYS A 307 -5.28 11.56 -30.96
CA LYS A 307 -4.20 11.47 -31.95
C LYS A 307 -3.20 10.36 -31.61
N LEU A 308 -2.82 10.25 -30.34
CA LEU A 308 -1.89 9.24 -29.84
C LEU A 308 -2.40 7.82 -30.12
N LYS A 309 -3.64 7.51 -29.71
CA LYS A 309 -4.24 6.17 -29.85
C LYS A 309 -4.59 5.80 -31.29
N SER A 310 -4.87 6.78 -32.14
CA SER A 310 -5.10 6.55 -33.59
C SER A 310 -3.87 6.05 -34.34
N LYS A 311 -2.65 6.34 -33.86
CA LYS A 311 -1.40 5.86 -34.47
C LYS A 311 -1.17 4.37 -34.20
N HIS A 312 -1.52 3.88 -33.01
CA HIS A 312 -1.40 2.45 -32.67
C HIS A 312 -2.37 1.57 -33.47
N THR A 313 -3.57 2.07 -33.79
CA THR A 313 -4.55 1.33 -34.61
C THR A 313 -4.22 1.28 -36.11
N THR A 314 -3.28 2.12 -36.57
CA THR A 314 -2.84 2.17 -37.97
C THR A 314 -1.46 1.53 -38.19
N GLY A 315 -0.62 1.42 -37.15
CA GLY A 315 0.68 0.73 -37.19
C GLY A 315 0.58 -0.80 -37.33
N ASP A 316 -0.42 -1.43 -36.72
CA ASP A 316 -0.65 -2.88 -36.76
C ASP A 316 -1.21 -3.40 -38.11
N LYS A 317 -1.51 -2.51 -39.06
CA LYS A 317 -2.04 -2.89 -40.38
C LYS A 317 -1.00 -2.92 -41.51
N ASN A 318 0.26 -2.63 -41.21
CA ASN A 318 1.36 -2.60 -42.19
C ASN A 318 2.48 -3.61 -41.90
N ALA A 319 2.23 -4.59 -41.03
CA ALA A 319 3.10 -5.73 -40.80
C ALA A 319 2.41 -7.02 -41.28
N ASP A 320 2.33 -7.18 -42.60
CA ASP A 320 2.11 -8.46 -43.29
C ASP A 320 3.21 -8.64 -44.35
#